data_AF-A0A136LM42-F1
#
_entry.id   AF-A0A136LM42-F1
#
_cell.length_a   1.000
_cell.length_b   1.000
_cell.length_c   1.000
_cell.angle_alpha   90.00
_cell.angle_beta   90.00
_cell.angle_gamma   90.00
#
_symmetry.space_group_name_H-M   'P 1'
#
loop_
_entity.id
_entity.type
_entity.pdbx_description
1 polymer ?
#
loop_
_entity_poly.entity_id
_entity_poly.type
_entity_poly.pdbx_seq_one_letter_code
_entity_poly.pdbx_strand_id
1 'polypeptide(L)'
;MFLIAQYNLIAQGFVENLGQWEEPFYFKSSGPASQLFIEKNAILFHAWDGETWSEFLEAAHDRKPFSGPEKLQHHAYRMKFLGANEKSFTEKLYPSVHYLNYFIGNDESRWKSGVREYEELIIRELYVGIDLRIKKHGHNIKYDLIVKPGADVKKIRWKYEGIQSLALKEGNLELETSLGKAVELKPFAFQESDGGKKEIRCVYKIKKSEISFELPEGYDSSRELVIDPVLIFSSFTGATSDNWGYTATYDNQGNGYAGGIAFGFGYPLSAGAFSNQFWGRKSGHFGK
;
A
#
# COMPACT_ATOMS: atom_id res chain seq x y z
N MET A 1 -20.70 -30.97 -11.59
CA MET A 1 -19.26 -30.86 -11.26
C MET A 1 -19.01 -29.38 -11.01
N PHE A 2 -19.12 -28.94 -9.75
CA PHE A 2 -18.97 -27.54 -9.38
C PHE A 2 -17.48 -27.22 -9.28
N LEU A 3 -16.98 -26.42 -10.21
CA LEU A 3 -15.64 -25.85 -10.11
C LEU A 3 -15.73 -24.74 -9.06
N ILE A 4 -15.34 -25.04 -7.82
CA ILE A 4 -15.11 -24.02 -6.80
C ILE A 4 -13.82 -23.32 -7.22
N ALA A 5 -13.94 -22.23 -7.97
CA ALA A 5 -12.84 -21.29 -8.11
C ALA A 5 -12.72 -20.56 -6.76
N GLN A 6 -11.83 -21.05 -5.89
CA GLN A 6 -11.27 -20.23 -4.82
C GLN A 6 -10.57 -19.05 -5.51
N TYR A 7 -11.25 -17.91 -5.60
CA TYR A 7 -10.58 -16.65 -5.88
C TYR A 7 -9.75 -16.32 -4.64
N ASN A 8 -8.51 -16.77 -4.62
CA ASN A 8 -7.51 -16.19 -3.75
C ASN A 8 -7.48 -14.70 -4.06
N LEU A 9 -7.86 -13.85 -3.09
CA LEU A 9 -7.74 -12.40 -3.17
C LEU A 9 -6.27 -12.05 -3.35
N ILE A 10 -5.86 -11.92 -4.61
CA ILE A 10 -4.59 -11.30 -4.97
C ILE A 10 -4.75 -9.86 -4.52
N ALA A 11 -4.04 -9.44 -3.46
CA ALA A 11 -3.91 -8.01 -3.16
C ALA A 11 -3.57 -7.30 -4.49
N GLN A 12 -4.34 -6.28 -4.86
CA GLN A 12 -4.08 -5.59 -6.12
C GLN A 12 -2.65 -5.04 -6.06
N GLY A 13 -1.84 -5.35 -7.07
CA GLY A 13 -0.55 -4.72 -7.31
C GLY A 13 -0.70 -3.20 -7.46
N PHE A 14 0.26 -2.58 -8.12
CA PHE A 14 0.29 -1.13 -8.26
C PHE A 14 -0.49 -0.71 -9.50
N VAL A 15 -1.64 -0.07 -9.30
CA VAL A 15 -2.43 0.55 -10.36
C VAL A 15 -1.99 2.00 -10.53
N GLU A 16 -1.58 2.36 -11.74
CA GLU A 16 -1.16 3.72 -12.10
C GLU A 16 -2.35 4.68 -12.14
N ASN A 17 -2.20 5.87 -11.57
CA ASN A 17 -3.14 6.96 -11.73
C ASN A 17 -2.87 7.70 -13.05
N LEU A 18 -3.68 7.38 -14.07
CA LEU A 18 -3.67 8.03 -15.39
C LEU A 18 -4.68 9.18 -15.45
N GLY A 19 -5.18 9.65 -14.30
CA GLY A 19 -6.20 10.68 -14.17
C GLY A 19 -7.62 10.16 -13.94
N GLN A 20 -7.79 8.86 -13.71
CA GLN A 20 -9.08 8.30 -13.26
C GLN A 20 -9.42 8.69 -11.81
N TRP A 21 -8.42 9.09 -11.02
CA TRP A 21 -8.57 9.66 -9.69
C TRP A 21 -8.04 11.10 -9.70
N GLU A 22 -8.75 12.02 -9.03
CA GLU A 22 -8.36 13.44 -8.97
C GLU A 22 -7.15 13.65 -8.04
N GLU A 23 -6.93 12.73 -7.11
CA GLU A 23 -6.00 12.90 -6.01
C GLU A 23 -4.54 12.72 -6.45
N PRO A 24 -3.59 13.44 -5.80
CA PRO A 24 -2.24 13.65 -6.32
C PRO A 24 -1.28 12.50 -5.97
N PHE A 25 -1.64 11.27 -6.36
CA PHE A 25 -0.79 10.10 -6.25
C PHE A 25 -0.50 9.51 -7.64
N TYR A 26 0.61 8.78 -7.76
CA TYR A 26 1.03 8.13 -9.00
C TYR A 26 0.55 6.69 -9.09
N PHE A 27 0.58 5.95 -7.98
CA PHE A 27 0.15 4.55 -7.93
C PHE A 27 -0.65 4.27 -6.68
N LYS A 28 -1.60 3.34 -6.78
CA LYS A 28 -2.37 2.80 -5.66
C LYS A 28 -2.20 1.28 -5.61
N SER A 29 -2.02 0.73 -4.41
CA SER A 29 -2.17 -0.70 -4.15
C SER A 29 -3.19 -0.91 -3.03
N SER A 30 -3.93 -2.02 -3.09
CA SER A 30 -5.01 -2.31 -2.14
C SER A 30 -4.77 -3.65 -1.45
N GLY A 31 -4.92 -3.63 -0.12
CA GLY A 31 -4.94 -4.81 0.74
C GLY A 31 -6.31 -5.01 1.41
N PRO A 32 -6.47 -6.03 2.26
CA PRO A 32 -7.77 -6.40 2.86
C PRO A 32 -8.44 -5.30 3.70
N ALA A 33 -7.67 -4.57 4.50
CA ALA A 33 -8.16 -3.47 5.34
C ALA A 33 -7.28 -2.20 5.21
N SER A 34 -6.62 -2.06 4.06
CA SER A 34 -5.67 -0.99 3.83
C SER A 34 -5.51 -0.65 2.36
N GLN A 35 -5.02 0.56 2.12
CA GLN A 35 -4.56 1.03 0.83
C GLN A 35 -3.22 1.74 1.01
N LEU A 36 -2.43 1.67 -0.04
CA LEU A 36 -1.14 2.35 -0.13
C LEU A 36 -1.13 3.20 -1.39
N PHE A 37 -0.63 4.43 -1.25
CA PHE A 37 -0.49 5.37 -2.36
C PHE A 37 0.98 5.80 -2.49
N ILE A 38 1.51 5.74 -3.70
CA ILE A 38 2.83 6.26 -4.05
C ILE A 38 2.67 7.71 -4.47
N GLU A 39 3.23 8.63 -3.68
CA GLU A 39 3.29 10.06 -3.95
C GLU A 39 4.70 10.44 -4.44
N LYS A 40 4.93 11.70 -4.83
CA LYS A 40 6.21 12.15 -5.39
C LYS A 40 7.41 11.84 -4.49
N ASN A 41 7.29 12.16 -3.20
CA ASN A 41 8.35 12.04 -2.20
C ASN A 41 7.87 11.30 -0.95
N ALA A 42 6.79 10.53 -1.06
CA ALA A 42 6.21 9.85 0.08
C ALA A 42 5.45 8.58 -0.32
N ILE A 43 5.27 7.72 0.67
CA ILE A 43 4.32 6.62 0.61
C ILE A 43 3.26 6.91 1.67
N LEU A 44 2.00 7.00 1.24
CA LEU A 44 0.86 7.18 2.11
C LEU A 44 0.22 5.82 2.39
N PHE A 45 0.14 5.49 3.67
CA PHE A 45 -0.55 4.33 4.18
C PHE A 45 -1.91 4.77 4.70
N HIS A 46 -2.96 4.07 4.31
CA HIS A 46 -4.32 4.29 4.80
C HIS A 46 -4.89 2.96 5.26
N ALA A 47 -5.24 2.86 6.54
CA ALA A 47 -5.85 1.69 7.13
C ALA A 47 -7.20 2.03 7.76
N TRP A 48 -8.00 1.01 7.99
CA TRP A 48 -9.24 1.10 8.75
C TRP A 48 -9.40 -0.08 9.69
N ASP A 49 -10.35 0.03 10.60
CA ASP A 49 -10.69 -1.06 11.52
C ASP A 49 -11.20 -2.29 10.75
N GLY A 50 -10.32 -3.26 10.54
CA GLY A 50 -10.60 -4.47 9.78
C GLY A 50 -11.64 -5.38 10.42
N GLU A 51 -11.76 -5.40 11.75
CA GLU A 51 -12.71 -6.26 12.45
C GLU A 51 -14.14 -5.75 12.24
N THR A 52 -14.36 -4.46 12.55
CA THR A 52 -15.61 -3.76 12.25
C THR A 52 -15.97 -3.87 10.76
N TRP A 53 -14.99 -3.75 9.87
CA TRP A 53 -15.19 -3.87 8.43
C TRP A 53 -15.65 -5.28 8.01
N SER A 54 -15.03 -6.33 8.56
CA SER A 54 -15.43 -7.72 8.31
C SER A 54 -16.82 -8.02 8.83
N GLU A 55 -17.15 -7.64 10.07
CA GLU A 55 -18.48 -7.84 10.63
C GLU A 55 -19.56 -7.14 9.80
N PHE A 56 -19.26 -5.92 9.31
CA PHE A 56 -20.16 -5.21 8.42
C PHE A 56 -20.39 -5.98 7.11
N LEU A 57 -19.31 -6.45 6.48
CA LEU A 57 -19.41 -7.19 5.23
C LEU A 57 -20.20 -8.48 5.40
N GLU A 58 -19.99 -9.23 6.49
CA GLU A 58 -20.78 -10.41 6.83
C GLU A 58 -22.26 -10.08 7.05
N ALA A 59 -22.57 -9.01 7.80
CA ALA A 59 -23.95 -8.59 8.01
C ALA A 59 -24.64 -8.17 6.71
N ALA A 60 -23.93 -7.43 5.84
CA ALA A 60 -24.44 -7.02 4.53
C ALA A 60 -24.69 -8.23 3.62
N HIS A 61 -23.79 -9.22 3.63
CA HIS A 61 -23.96 -10.48 2.92
C HIS A 61 -25.21 -11.23 3.39
N ASP A 62 -25.35 -11.42 4.70
CA ASP A 62 -26.47 -12.15 5.31
C ASP A 62 -27.78 -11.36 5.33
N ARG A 63 -27.77 -10.11 4.82
CA ARG A 63 -28.89 -9.16 4.89
C ARG A 63 -29.40 -8.96 6.32
N LYS A 64 -28.50 -9.06 7.29
CA LYS A 64 -28.77 -8.83 8.71
C LYS A 64 -28.50 -7.37 9.06
N PRO A 65 -29.19 -6.82 10.06
CA PRO A 65 -28.81 -5.54 10.63
C PRO A 65 -27.38 -5.62 11.16
N PHE A 66 -26.53 -4.70 10.76
CA PHE A 66 -25.22 -4.53 11.37
C PHE A 66 -25.38 -3.88 12.74
N SER A 67 -24.85 -4.51 13.78
CA SER A 67 -24.92 -4.04 15.17
C SER A 67 -23.64 -3.40 15.69
N GLY A 68 -22.61 -3.28 14.84
CA GLY A 68 -21.35 -2.64 15.21
C GLY A 68 -21.43 -1.10 15.19
N PRO A 69 -20.29 -0.41 15.36
CA PRO A 69 -20.25 1.04 15.48
C PRO A 69 -20.78 1.76 14.23
N GLU A 70 -21.48 2.88 14.42
CA GLU A 70 -22.01 3.70 13.32
C GLU A 70 -20.92 4.36 12.45
N LYS A 71 -19.66 4.36 12.92
CA LYS A 71 -18.54 4.98 12.24
C LYS A 71 -17.39 3.99 12.15
N LEU A 72 -16.84 3.85 10.94
CA LEU A 72 -15.60 3.10 10.74
C LEU A 72 -14.42 4.00 11.09
N GLN A 73 -13.52 3.49 11.92
CA GLN A 73 -12.29 4.21 12.26
C GLN A 73 -11.27 4.00 11.15
N HIS A 74 -10.62 5.10 10.76
CA HIS A 74 -9.54 5.13 9.79
C HIS A 74 -8.31 5.78 10.41
N HIS A 75 -7.15 5.40 9.90
CA HIS A 75 -5.92 6.11 10.17
C HIS A 75 -5.05 6.16 8.92
N ALA A 76 -4.55 7.35 8.60
CA ALA A 76 -3.64 7.55 7.49
C ALA A 76 -2.30 8.13 7.96
N TYR A 77 -1.18 7.60 7.50
CA TYR A 77 0.13 8.15 7.81
C TYR A 77 1.06 8.10 6.60
N ARG A 78 1.98 9.06 6.51
CA ARG A 78 2.92 9.16 5.39
C ARG A 78 4.33 8.84 5.85
N MET A 79 5.01 7.97 5.11
CA MET A 79 6.46 7.87 5.10
C MET A 79 7.01 8.89 4.10
N LYS A 80 7.61 9.98 4.57
CA LYS A 80 8.08 11.08 3.72
C LYS A 80 9.59 11.06 3.59
N PHE A 81 10.09 10.87 2.37
CA PHE A 81 11.51 10.87 2.04
C PHE A 81 12.06 12.31 2.03
N LEU A 82 13.03 12.57 2.90
CA LEU A 82 13.56 13.91 3.15
C LEU A 82 14.75 14.20 2.24
N GLY A 83 14.61 15.21 1.38
CA GLY A 83 15.64 15.53 0.39
C GLY A 83 15.65 14.58 -0.80
N ALA A 84 14.54 13.90 -1.06
CA ALA A 84 14.35 13.11 -2.27
C ALA A 84 14.56 13.98 -3.52
N ASN A 85 15.14 13.38 -4.54
CA ASN A 85 15.46 14.03 -5.81
C ASN A 85 14.20 14.38 -6.59
N GLU A 86 14.06 15.63 -7.01
CA GLU A 86 12.90 16.07 -7.80
C GLU A 86 12.82 15.46 -9.20
N LYS A 87 13.94 14.92 -9.69
CA LYS A 87 14.07 14.25 -11.00
C LYS A 87 13.90 12.73 -10.91
N SER A 88 13.50 12.20 -9.75
CA SER A 88 13.18 10.77 -9.63
C SER A 88 12.05 10.40 -10.59
N PHE A 89 12.04 9.15 -11.04
CA PHE A 89 10.99 8.63 -11.91
C PHE A 89 10.69 7.18 -11.57
N THR A 90 9.46 6.74 -11.86
CA THR A 90 9.02 5.39 -11.55
C THR A 90 9.13 4.50 -12.78
N GLU A 91 9.97 3.48 -12.69
CA GLU A 91 9.97 2.33 -13.60
C GLU A 91 8.91 1.32 -13.13
N LYS A 92 8.13 0.80 -14.09
CA LYS A 92 6.99 -0.09 -13.85
C LYS A 92 7.33 -1.49 -14.35
N LEU A 93 7.34 -2.48 -13.46
CA LEU A 93 7.78 -3.83 -13.77
C LEU A 93 6.66 -4.85 -13.62
N TYR A 94 6.76 -5.93 -14.39
CA TYR A 94 5.82 -7.06 -14.40
C TYR A 94 4.36 -6.60 -14.55
N PRO A 95 3.99 -6.02 -15.71
CA PRO A 95 2.61 -5.63 -15.96
C PRO A 95 1.70 -6.85 -15.97
N SER A 96 0.53 -6.74 -15.35
CA SER A 96 -0.53 -7.72 -15.44
C SER A 96 -0.96 -7.94 -16.89
N VAL A 97 -1.30 -9.19 -17.20
CA VAL A 97 -1.91 -9.58 -18.49
C VAL A 97 -3.35 -9.09 -18.60
N HIS A 98 -4.01 -8.87 -17.46
CA HIS A 98 -5.34 -8.30 -17.38
C HIS A 98 -5.27 -6.77 -17.29
N TYR A 99 -6.35 -6.12 -17.68
CA TYR A 99 -6.50 -4.68 -17.58
C TYR A 99 -7.78 -4.31 -16.86
N LEU A 100 -7.78 -3.11 -16.29
CA LEU A 100 -8.86 -2.53 -15.52
C LEU A 100 -9.48 -1.38 -16.32
N ASN A 101 -10.79 -1.24 -16.19
CA ASN A 101 -11.54 -0.13 -16.76
C ASN A 101 -12.19 0.64 -15.61
N TYR A 102 -11.92 1.95 -15.58
CA TYR A 102 -12.38 2.87 -14.57
C TYR A 102 -13.35 3.87 -15.20
N PHE A 103 -14.62 3.72 -14.88
CA PHE A 103 -15.70 4.63 -15.23
C PHE A 103 -16.21 5.30 -13.95
N ILE A 104 -15.37 6.16 -13.36
CA ILE A 104 -15.62 6.76 -12.04
C ILE A 104 -16.32 8.11 -12.23
N GLY A 105 -17.48 8.29 -11.58
CA GLY A 105 -18.24 9.53 -11.64
C GLY A 105 -18.85 9.82 -13.01
N ASN A 106 -19.37 11.04 -13.18
CA ASN A 106 -20.12 11.45 -14.37
C ASN A 106 -19.26 12.18 -15.43
N ASP A 107 -17.95 12.34 -15.19
CA ASP A 107 -17.05 13.03 -16.09
C ASP A 107 -16.31 12.02 -16.98
N GLU A 108 -16.79 11.87 -18.21
CA GLU A 108 -16.25 10.91 -19.19
C GLU A 108 -14.78 11.17 -19.54
N SER A 109 -14.27 12.40 -19.40
CA SER A 109 -12.86 12.72 -19.68
C SER A 109 -11.90 12.04 -18.72
N ARG A 110 -12.39 11.67 -17.53
CA ARG A 110 -11.67 10.93 -16.49
C ARG A 110 -11.88 9.43 -16.57
N TRP A 111 -12.77 8.94 -17.41
CA TRP A 111 -12.87 7.52 -17.65
C TRP A 111 -11.59 7.01 -18.31
N LYS A 112 -11.05 5.89 -17.81
CA LYS A 112 -9.83 5.27 -18.32
C LYS A 112 -10.08 3.79 -18.54
N SER A 113 -9.78 3.32 -19.75
CA SER A 113 -9.82 1.91 -20.12
C SER A 113 -8.40 1.40 -20.36
N GLY A 114 -8.20 0.09 -20.22
CA GLY A 114 -6.89 -0.52 -20.47
C GLY A 114 -5.83 -0.19 -19.42
N VAL A 115 -6.23 0.23 -18.21
CA VAL A 115 -5.30 0.55 -17.13
C VAL A 115 -4.66 -0.75 -16.63
N ARG A 116 -3.32 -0.78 -16.56
CA ARG A 116 -2.59 -1.95 -16.09
C ARG A 116 -2.22 -1.82 -14.63
N GLU A 117 -2.12 -2.99 -14.01
CA GLU A 117 -1.54 -3.20 -12.70
C GLU A 117 -0.10 -3.73 -12.86
N TYR A 118 0.78 -3.40 -11.93
CA TYR A 118 2.18 -3.80 -11.92
C TYR A 118 2.53 -4.51 -10.61
N GLU A 119 3.31 -5.58 -10.65
CA GLU A 119 3.70 -6.29 -9.41
C GLU A 119 4.81 -5.57 -8.64
N GLU A 120 5.59 -4.75 -9.34
CA GLU A 120 6.75 -4.07 -8.79
C GLU A 120 6.93 -2.68 -9.41
N LEU A 121 7.36 -1.74 -8.57
CA LEU A 121 7.77 -0.40 -8.96
C LEU A 121 9.21 -0.17 -8.53
N ILE A 122 10.00 0.51 -9.36
CA ILE A 122 11.30 1.05 -8.95
C ILE A 122 11.26 2.57 -9.12
N ILE A 123 11.31 3.30 -8.00
CA ILE A 123 11.54 4.73 -8.01
C ILE A 123 13.05 4.94 -8.18
N ARG A 124 13.45 5.22 -9.42
CA ARG A 124 14.84 5.45 -9.80
C ARG A 124 15.31 6.80 -9.31
N GLU A 125 16.55 6.83 -8.83
CA GLU A 125 17.19 8.05 -8.35
C GLU A 125 16.36 8.76 -7.28
N LEU A 126 15.69 8.01 -6.38
CA LEU A 126 14.99 8.57 -5.21
C LEU A 126 15.92 9.53 -4.46
N TYR A 127 17.19 9.13 -4.32
CA TYR A 127 18.31 10.03 -4.13
C TYR A 127 19.33 9.78 -5.25
N VAL A 128 20.28 10.69 -5.44
CA VAL A 128 21.35 10.50 -6.43
C VAL A 128 22.08 9.19 -6.16
N GLY A 129 22.00 8.25 -7.11
CA GLY A 129 22.57 6.90 -7.02
C GLY A 129 21.84 5.92 -6.11
N ILE A 130 20.63 6.24 -5.62
CA ILE A 130 19.86 5.38 -4.72
C ILE A 130 18.45 5.21 -5.26
N ASP A 131 18.08 3.96 -5.54
CA ASP A 131 16.75 3.60 -6.01
C ASP A 131 15.91 3.04 -4.85
N LEU A 132 14.58 3.20 -4.93
CA LEU A 132 13.63 2.53 -4.04
C LEU A 132 12.82 1.52 -4.85
N ARG A 133 13.02 0.24 -4.57
CA ARG A 133 12.24 -0.86 -5.14
C ARG A 133 11.08 -1.18 -4.21
N ILE A 134 9.86 -1.24 -4.73
CA ILE A 134 8.65 -1.54 -3.97
C ILE A 134 7.98 -2.72 -4.66
N LYS A 135 7.75 -3.80 -3.91
CA LYS A 135 7.17 -5.03 -4.43
C LYS A 135 6.12 -5.57 -3.48
N LYS A 136 5.16 -6.27 -4.04
CA LYS A 136 4.23 -7.08 -3.25
C LYS A 136 4.95 -8.30 -2.67
N HIS A 137 4.61 -8.68 -1.44
CA HIS A 137 5.10 -9.88 -0.79
C HIS A 137 3.97 -10.51 0.07
N GLY A 138 3.22 -11.43 -0.54
CA GLY A 138 2.00 -11.97 0.06
C GLY A 138 0.92 -10.89 0.17
N HIS A 139 0.38 -10.68 1.37
CA HIS A 139 -0.57 -9.60 1.68
C HIS A 139 0.10 -8.28 2.10
N ASN A 140 1.43 -8.25 2.17
CA ASN A 140 2.20 -7.10 2.60
C ASN A 140 2.93 -6.46 1.41
N ILE A 141 3.36 -5.22 1.61
CA ILE A 141 4.26 -4.52 0.70
C ILE A 141 5.65 -4.53 1.34
N LYS A 142 6.66 -4.89 0.54
CA LYS A 142 8.07 -4.76 0.91
C LYS A 142 8.71 -3.68 0.07
N TYR A 143 9.73 -3.05 0.62
CA TYR A 143 10.55 -2.15 -0.14
C TYR A 143 12.03 -2.39 0.16
N ASP A 144 12.85 -2.25 -0.88
CA ASP A 144 14.29 -2.36 -0.80
C ASP A 144 14.89 -1.01 -1.24
N LEU A 145 15.87 -0.51 -0.51
CA LEU A 145 16.70 0.61 -0.94
C LEU A 145 17.97 0.07 -1.59
N ILE A 146 18.16 0.39 -2.86
CA ILE A 146 19.28 -0.09 -3.67
C ILE A 146 20.26 1.07 -3.81
N VAL A 147 21.39 0.95 -3.13
CA VAL A 147 22.44 1.96 -3.09
C VAL A 147 23.51 1.55 -4.10
N LYS A 148 23.58 2.26 -5.23
CA LYS A 148 24.55 2.00 -6.29
C LYS A 148 25.98 2.29 -5.80
N PRO A 149 27.02 1.68 -6.41
CA PRO A 149 28.41 2.00 -6.11
C PRO A 149 28.69 3.50 -6.05
N GLY A 150 29.35 3.93 -4.98
CA GLY A 150 29.72 5.34 -4.74
C GLY A 150 28.59 6.24 -4.22
N ALA A 151 27.34 5.78 -4.09
CA ALA A 151 26.25 6.59 -3.55
C ALA A 151 26.33 6.75 -2.02
N ASP A 152 25.91 7.91 -1.52
CA ASP A 152 25.99 8.25 -0.09
C ASP A 152 24.73 7.80 0.67
N VAL A 153 24.83 6.67 1.38
CA VAL A 153 23.75 6.12 2.22
C VAL A 153 23.23 7.13 3.26
N LYS A 154 24.05 8.08 3.71
CA LYS A 154 23.63 9.09 4.70
C LYS A 154 22.58 10.05 4.16
N LYS A 155 22.36 10.07 2.83
CA LYS A 155 21.26 10.82 2.20
C LYS A 155 19.90 10.21 2.49
N ILE A 156 19.84 8.91 2.75
CA ILE A 156 18.59 8.21 3.02
C ILE A 156 18.06 8.66 4.37
N ARG A 157 17.03 9.51 4.33
CA ARG A 157 16.33 10.01 5.51
C ARG A 157 14.85 10.07 5.26
N TRP A 158 14.06 9.69 6.24
CA TRP A 158 12.61 9.85 6.16
C TRP A 158 12.03 10.24 7.51
N LYS A 159 10.77 10.66 7.50
CA LYS A 159 9.99 10.84 8.72
C LYS A 159 8.58 10.32 8.51
N TYR A 160 7.90 10.07 9.61
CA TYR A 160 6.48 9.73 9.59
C TYR A 160 5.63 10.96 9.93
N GLU A 161 4.59 11.19 9.13
CA GLU A 161 3.56 12.21 9.36
C GLU A 161 2.22 11.50 9.63
N GLY A 162 1.43 11.97 10.60
CA GLY A 162 0.11 11.39 10.95
C GLY A 162 0.12 10.35 12.07
N ILE A 163 1.29 9.85 12.48
CA ILE A 163 1.41 8.92 13.61
C ILE A 163 1.29 9.65 14.96
N GLN A 164 0.91 8.92 16.02
CA GLN A 164 0.81 9.45 17.39
C GLN A 164 2.17 9.50 18.08
N SER A 165 3.00 8.47 17.89
CA SER A 165 4.39 8.47 18.38
C SER A 165 5.25 7.46 17.62
N LEU A 166 6.57 7.64 17.71
CA LEU A 166 7.59 6.78 17.11
C LEU A 166 8.57 6.34 18.19
N ALA A 167 8.84 5.03 18.26
CA ALA A 167 9.83 4.46 19.16
C ALA A 167 10.75 3.47 18.44
N LEU A 168 12.01 3.38 18.87
CA LEU A 168 12.93 2.32 18.47
C LEU A 168 12.98 1.28 19.59
N LYS A 169 12.48 0.06 19.35
CA LYS A 169 12.48 -1.03 20.33
C LYS A 169 13.04 -2.30 19.70
N GLU A 170 14.03 -2.88 20.36
CA GLU A 170 14.69 -4.13 19.88
C GLU A 170 15.22 -4.04 18.43
N GLY A 171 15.54 -2.83 17.97
CA GLY A 171 15.96 -2.55 16.60
C GLY A 171 14.84 -2.31 15.59
N ASN A 172 13.57 -2.46 15.99
CA ASN A 172 12.39 -2.19 15.16
C ASN A 172 11.86 -0.77 15.40
N LEU A 173 11.28 -0.15 14.37
CA LEU A 173 10.50 1.08 14.53
C LEU A 173 9.07 0.71 14.87
N GLU A 174 8.59 1.12 16.03
CA GLU A 174 7.17 1.04 16.41
C GLU A 174 6.52 2.39 16.17
N LEU A 175 5.48 2.40 15.33
CA LEU A 175 4.67 3.55 14.99
C LEU A 175 3.31 3.39 15.68
N GLU A 176 3.03 4.24 16.67
CA GLU A 176 1.70 4.27 17.32
C GLU A 176 0.70 5.02 16.44
N THR A 177 -0.47 4.43 16.25
CA THR A 177 -1.57 5.01 15.47
C THR A 177 -2.89 4.93 16.23
N SER A 178 -3.84 5.71 15.71
CA SER A 178 -5.27 5.43 15.65
C SER A 178 -5.77 4.05 16.04
N LEU A 179 -5.35 3.11 15.21
CA LEU A 179 -5.90 1.78 15.15
C LEU A 179 -5.04 0.92 16.07
N GLY A 180 -3.72 1.01 15.96
CA GLY A 180 -2.79 0.39 16.90
C GLY A 180 -1.37 0.60 16.43
N LYS A 181 -0.52 -0.43 16.53
CA LYS A 181 0.88 -0.30 16.14
C LYS A 181 1.13 -0.76 14.70
N ALA A 182 1.86 0.04 13.93
CA ALA A 182 2.58 -0.47 12.77
C ALA A 182 4.05 -0.68 13.16
N VAL A 183 4.66 -1.77 12.71
CA VAL A 183 6.03 -2.13 13.09
C VAL A 183 6.89 -2.27 11.83
N GLU A 184 7.93 -1.47 11.74
CA GLU A 184 8.97 -1.66 10.74
C GLU A 184 10.12 -2.45 11.38
N LEU A 185 10.37 -3.65 10.87
CA LEU A 185 11.41 -4.51 11.41
C LEU A 185 12.80 -3.88 11.22
N LYS A 186 13.72 -4.28 12.10
CA LYS A 186 15.15 -3.94 11.97
C LYS A 186 15.63 -4.21 10.54
N PRO A 187 16.45 -3.32 9.97
CA PRO A 187 16.81 -3.42 8.58
C PRO A 187 17.78 -4.57 8.36
N PHE A 188 17.56 -5.33 7.30
CA PHE A 188 18.53 -6.31 6.80
C PHE A 188 19.27 -5.69 5.63
N ALA A 189 20.60 -5.59 5.71
CA ALA A 189 21.40 -5.08 4.60
C ALA A 189 22.41 -6.13 4.13
N PHE A 190 22.68 -6.14 2.82
CA PHE A 190 23.63 -7.09 2.24
C PHE A 190 24.29 -6.55 0.97
N GLN A 191 25.44 -7.13 0.62
CA GLN A 191 26.09 -6.99 -0.67
C GLN A 191 26.24 -8.35 -1.33
N GLU A 192 26.04 -8.43 -2.64
CA GLU A 192 26.36 -9.65 -3.38
C GLU A 192 27.89 -9.89 -3.40
N SER A 193 28.28 -11.16 -3.27
CA SER A 193 29.67 -11.61 -3.30
C SER A 193 29.78 -12.96 -4.00
N ASP A 194 31.00 -13.38 -4.34
CA ASP A 194 31.24 -14.64 -5.07
C ASP A 194 30.71 -15.88 -4.30
N GLY A 195 30.52 -15.76 -2.98
CA GLY A 195 29.94 -16.79 -2.10
C GLY A 195 28.46 -16.59 -1.76
N GLY A 196 27.76 -15.67 -2.45
CA GLY A 196 26.37 -15.28 -2.15
C GLY A 196 26.26 -13.96 -1.39
N LYS A 197 25.16 -13.78 -0.64
CA LYS A 197 24.90 -12.54 0.08
C LYS A 197 25.79 -12.41 1.31
N LYS A 198 26.61 -11.36 1.34
CA LYS A 198 27.34 -10.93 2.54
C LYS A 198 26.46 -9.96 3.33
N GLU A 199 26.02 -10.37 4.50
CA GLU A 199 25.27 -9.51 5.41
C GLU A 199 26.15 -8.33 5.87
N ILE A 200 25.56 -7.14 5.87
CA ILE A 200 26.13 -5.92 6.38
C ILE A 200 25.26 -5.46 7.54
N ARG A 201 25.87 -5.28 8.72
CA ARG A 201 25.14 -4.80 9.87
C ARG A 201 24.57 -3.40 9.60
N CYS A 202 23.25 -3.28 9.70
CA CYS A 202 22.51 -2.04 9.52
C CYS A 202 21.58 -1.83 10.72
N VAL A 203 21.48 -0.60 11.21
CA VAL A 203 20.57 -0.23 12.31
C VAL A 203 19.88 1.10 12.02
N TYR A 204 18.67 1.27 12.53
CA TYR A 204 18.01 2.58 12.50
C TYR A 204 18.66 3.57 13.46
N LYS A 205 18.64 4.84 13.07
CA LYS A 205 18.89 6.00 13.93
C LYS A 205 17.75 6.98 13.83
N ILE A 206 17.32 7.48 14.98
CA ILE A 206 16.31 8.53 15.08
C ILE A 206 16.97 9.80 15.62
N LYS A 207 16.83 10.91 14.90
CA LYS A 207 17.25 12.24 15.35
C LYS A 207 16.18 13.27 15.02
N LYS A 208 15.60 13.92 16.03
CA LYS A 208 14.51 14.91 15.85
C LYS A 208 13.36 14.38 14.96
N SER A 209 12.98 13.11 15.15
CA SER A 209 11.97 12.40 14.34
C SER A 209 12.35 12.10 12.88
N GLU A 210 13.57 12.43 12.46
CA GLU A 210 14.15 11.91 11.21
C GLU A 210 14.76 10.53 11.48
N ILE A 211 14.41 9.58 10.63
CA ILE A 211 14.94 8.22 10.62
C ILE A 211 16.00 8.12 9.52
N SER A 212 17.08 7.41 9.81
CA SER A 212 18.19 7.14 8.91
C SER A 212 18.81 5.78 9.25
N PHE A 213 19.71 5.31 8.39
CA PHE A 213 20.49 4.10 8.60
C PHE A 213 21.89 4.41 9.14
N GLU A 214 22.40 3.58 10.04
CA GLU A 214 23.80 3.51 10.41
C GLU A 214 24.36 2.12 10.06
N LEU A 215 25.53 2.10 9.43
CA LEU A 215 26.29 0.88 9.12
C LEU A 215 27.59 0.90 9.95
N PRO A 216 27.55 0.44 11.22
CA PRO A 216 28.63 0.65 12.18
C PRO A 216 29.94 -0.04 11.78
N GLU A 217 29.83 -1.16 11.07
CA GLU A 217 30.98 -1.97 10.60
C GLU A 217 31.45 -1.54 9.20
N GLY A 218 30.77 -0.57 8.59
CA GLY A 218 31.02 -0.14 7.21
C GLY A 218 30.56 -1.17 6.17
N TYR A 219 30.84 -0.87 4.90
CA TYR A 219 30.56 -1.72 3.74
C TYR A 219 31.53 -1.35 2.61
N ASP A 220 31.62 -2.18 1.57
CA ASP A 220 32.42 -1.89 0.38
C ASP A 220 31.66 -0.92 -0.54
N SER A 221 32.05 0.36 -0.58
CA SER A 221 31.37 1.38 -1.37
C SER A 221 31.55 1.23 -2.89
N SER A 222 32.44 0.35 -3.34
CA SER A 222 32.59 0.02 -4.77
C SER A 222 31.55 -0.98 -5.27
N ARG A 223 30.74 -1.55 -4.37
CA ARG A 223 29.69 -2.52 -4.66
C ARG A 223 28.33 -1.96 -4.29
N GLU A 224 27.30 -2.50 -4.95
CA GLU A 224 25.92 -2.21 -4.58
C GLU A 224 25.63 -2.68 -3.15
N LEU A 225 24.86 -1.89 -2.41
CA LEU A 225 24.34 -2.23 -1.09
C LEU A 225 22.82 -2.22 -1.16
N VAL A 226 22.20 -3.33 -0.76
CA VAL A 226 20.75 -3.43 -0.65
C VAL A 226 20.36 -3.37 0.83
N ILE A 227 19.43 -2.50 1.18
CA ILE A 227 18.84 -2.39 2.52
C ILE A 227 17.34 -2.75 2.40
N ASP A 228 16.93 -3.88 2.97
CA ASP A 228 15.54 -4.40 3.02
C ASP A 228 14.99 -4.25 4.46
N PRO A 229 14.30 -3.14 4.76
CA PRO A 229 13.45 -3.05 5.92
C PRO A 229 12.10 -3.72 5.65
N VAL A 230 11.74 -4.70 6.48
CA VAL A 230 10.45 -5.37 6.36
C VAL A 230 9.40 -4.62 7.17
N LEU A 231 8.44 -3.99 6.48
CA LEU A 231 7.28 -3.41 7.14
C LEU A 231 6.26 -4.50 7.50
N ILE A 232 5.95 -4.63 8.78
CA ILE A 232 4.89 -5.48 9.31
C ILE A 232 3.77 -4.59 9.86
N PHE A 233 2.60 -4.66 9.25
CA PHE A 233 1.38 -4.20 9.87
C PHE A 233 0.94 -5.23 10.92
N SER A 234 1.27 -4.98 12.19
CA SER A 234 0.86 -5.84 13.30
C SER A 234 -0.24 -5.15 14.11
N SER A 235 -1.46 -5.22 13.58
CA SER A 235 -2.79 -5.14 14.22
C SER A 235 -3.79 -4.75 13.11
N PHE A 236 -5.02 -5.24 13.05
CA PHE A 236 -6.07 -4.82 12.08
C PHE A 236 -6.12 -5.46 10.68
N THR A 237 -5.49 -6.60 10.42
CA THR A 237 -5.88 -7.43 9.27
C THR A 237 -6.40 -8.80 9.70
N GLY A 238 -7.28 -8.79 10.71
CA GLY A 238 -8.21 -9.92 10.94
C GLY A 238 -9.28 -10.02 9.85
N ALA A 239 -9.30 -9.08 8.89
CA ALA A 239 -10.26 -9.07 7.80
C ALA A 239 -9.88 -10.06 6.68
N THR A 240 -10.63 -11.14 6.57
CA THR A 240 -10.55 -12.16 5.52
C THR A 240 -11.53 -11.92 4.36
N SER A 241 -12.15 -10.74 4.32
CA SER A 241 -13.40 -10.54 3.57
C SER A 241 -13.22 -10.50 2.05
N ASP A 242 -14.23 -11.07 1.39
CA ASP A 242 -14.33 -11.31 -0.04
C ASP A 242 -15.19 -10.22 -0.72
N ASN A 243 -14.92 -9.92 -1.99
CA ASN A 243 -15.70 -8.97 -2.76
C ASN A 243 -16.74 -9.75 -3.57
N TRP A 244 -17.99 -9.76 -3.09
CA TRP A 244 -19.00 -10.68 -3.61
C TRP A 244 -19.64 -10.22 -4.93
N GLY A 245 -19.71 -11.14 -5.89
CA GLY A 245 -20.55 -11.02 -7.09
C GLY A 245 -22.02 -11.28 -6.76
N TYR A 246 -22.90 -10.34 -7.11
CA TYR A 246 -24.35 -10.43 -6.91
C TYR A 246 -25.08 -10.89 -8.17
N THR A 247 -24.49 -10.70 -9.34
CA THR A 247 -25.07 -11.11 -10.62
C THR A 247 -23.98 -11.63 -11.52
N ALA A 248 -24.28 -12.69 -12.27
CA ALA A 248 -23.46 -13.13 -13.37
C ALA A 248 -24.37 -13.47 -14.55
N THR A 249 -23.98 -13.06 -15.76
CA THR A 249 -24.65 -13.42 -17.01
C THR A 249 -23.59 -13.68 -18.07
N TYR A 250 -23.97 -14.28 -19.19
CA TYR A 250 -23.08 -14.52 -20.32
C TYR A 250 -23.71 -14.01 -21.61
N ASP A 251 -22.90 -13.66 -22.61
CA ASP A 251 -23.38 -13.36 -23.96
C ASP A 251 -23.36 -14.60 -24.87
N ASN A 252 -23.91 -14.46 -26.07
CA ASN A 252 -23.92 -15.53 -27.09
C ASN A 252 -22.52 -15.87 -27.65
N GLN A 253 -21.48 -15.11 -27.28
CA GLN A 253 -20.09 -15.36 -27.65
C GLN A 253 -19.32 -16.09 -26.54
N GLY A 254 -19.96 -16.37 -25.41
CA GLY A 254 -19.35 -17.05 -24.26
C GLY A 254 -18.57 -16.12 -23.32
N ASN A 255 -18.70 -14.80 -23.45
CA ASN A 255 -18.11 -13.85 -22.51
C ASN A 255 -18.94 -13.82 -21.22
N GLY A 256 -18.27 -13.96 -20.08
CA GLY A 256 -18.89 -13.86 -18.76
C GLY A 256 -18.88 -12.43 -18.24
N TYR A 257 -20.02 -11.97 -17.74
CA TYR A 257 -20.20 -10.70 -17.06
C TYR A 257 -20.57 -10.98 -15.62
N ALA A 258 -19.86 -10.38 -14.67
CA ALA A 258 -20.20 -10.45 -13.26
C ALA A 258 -20.28 -9.02 -12.70
N GLY A 259 -21.29 -8.78 -11.86
CA GLY A 259 -21.47 -7.53 -11.14
C GLY A 259 -21.50 -7.80 -9.65
N GLY A 260 -20.78 -7.01 -8.87
CA GLY A 260 -20.70 -7.13 -7.41
C GLY A 260 -20.77 -5.76 -6.75
N ILE A 261 -20.95 -5.74 -5.43
CA ILE A 261 -20.72 -4.52 -4.66
C ILE A 261 -19.23 -4.43 -4.43
N ALA A 262 -18.61 -3.35 -4.90
CA ALA A 262 -17.24 -3.01 -4.58
C ALA A 262 -17.25 -1.81 -3.64
N PHE A 263 -16.78 -2.00 -2.41
CA PHE A 263 -16.56 -0.90 -1.51
C PHE A 263 -15.14 -0.36 -1.73
N GLY A 264 -15.04 0.94 -1.99
CA GLY A 264 -13.76 1.62 -2.16
C GLY A 264 -13.66 2.78 -1.18
N PHE A 265 -12.67 2.72 -0.28
CA PHE A 265 -12.23 3.92 0.41
C PHE A 265 -11.34 4.72 -0.54
N GLY A 266 -11.60 6.02 -0.64
CA GLY A 266 -10.84 6.95 -1.49
C GLY A 266 -9.51 7.36 -0.85
N TYR A 267 -8.83 8.33 -1.47
CA TYR A 267 -7.59 8.88 -0.96
C TYR A 267 -7.83 9.77 0.28
N PRO A 268 -7.09 9.61 1.40
CA PRO A 268 -7.30 10.45 2.57
C PRO A 268 -6.65 11.84 2.41
N LEU A 269 -7.47 12.90 2.54
CA LEU A 269 -7.04 14.29 2.37
C LEU A 269 -6.14 14.80 3.51
N SER A 270 -6.16 14.15 4.67
CA SER A 270 -5.30 14.46 5.82
C SER A 270 -4.66 13.21 6.39
N ALA A 271 -3.47 13.37 6.96
CA ALA A 271 -2.85 12.34 7.78
C ALA A 271 -3.42 12.40 9.22
N GLY A 272 -3.43 11.27 9.90
CA GLY A 272 -3.94 11.10 11.25
C GLY A 272 -5.20 10.24 11.31
N ALA A 273 -5.81 10.27 12.48
CA ALA A 273 -7.06 9.59 12.79
C ALA A 273 -8.24 10.32 12.14
N PHE A 274 -9.15 9.56 11.54
CA PHE A 274 -10.45 10.09 11.14
C PHE A 274 -11.50 8.98 11.15
N SER A 275 -12.77 9.38 11.11
CA SER A 275 -13.86 8.45 10.92
C SER A 275 -14.80 8.99 9.85
N ASN A 276 -15.33 8.11 9.02
CA ASN A 276 -16.43 8.44 8.15
C ASN A 276 -17.73 8.00 8.82
N GLN A 277 -18.82 8.71 8.52
CA GLN A 277 -20.13 8.11 8.74
C GLN A 277 -20.21 6.93 7.79
N PHE A 278 -20.29 5.76 8.37
CA PHE A 278 -20.97 4.68 7.71
C PHE A 278 -22.43 5.13 7.57
N TRP A 279 -23.06 4.79 6.45
CA TRP A 279 -24.47 5.09 6.15
C TRP A 279 -24.78 6.51 5.66
N GLY A 280 -24.87 6.64 4.33
CA GLY A 280 -25.81 7.59 3.74
C GLY A 280 -27.24 7.13 4.07
N ARG A 281 -27.94 7.89 4.91
CA ARG A 281 -29.36 7.68 5.24
C ARG A 281 -30.22 7.82 3.96
N LYS A 282 -31.12 6.84 3.74
CA LYS A 282 -32.34 6.90 2.89
C LYS A 282 -32.19 7.40 1.45
N SER A 283 -32.24 6.47 0.51
CA SER A 283 -32.93 6.65 -0.77
C SER A 283 -33.80 5.42 -1.04
N GLY A 284 -35.02 5.44 -0.50
CA GLY A 284 -36.10 4.74 -1.17
C GLY A 284 -36.27 5.38 -2.54
N HIS A 285 -36.18 4.59 -3.60
CA HIS A 285 -36.83 4.78 -4.89
C HIS A 285 -36.98 3.38 -5.51
N PHE A 286 -38.05 2.68 -5.16
CA PHE A 286 -38.67 1.77 -6.12
C PHE A 286 -39.53 2.65 -7.04
N GLY A 287 -39.07 2.82 -8.27
CA GLY A 287 -39.94 3.07 -9.43
C GLY A 287 -39.53 2.05 -10.47
N LYS A 288 -40.40 1.21 -11.04
CA LYS A 288 -41.86 1.08 -10.97
C LYS A 288 -42.25 -0.28 -10.39
#